data_AF-A0A645EHT8-F1
#
_entry.id   AF-A0A645EHT8-F1
#
_cell.length_a   1.000
_cell.length_b   1.000
_cell.length_c   1.000
_cell.angle_alpha   90.00
_cell.angle_beta   90.00
_cell.angle_gamma   90.00
#
_symmetry.space_group_name_H-M   'P 1'
#
loop_
_entity.id
_entity.type
_entity.pdbx_description
1 polymer ?
#
loop_
_entity_poly.entity_id
_entity_poly.type
_entity_poly.pdbx_seq_one_letter_code
_entity_poly.pdbx_strand_id
1 'polypeptide(L)'
;MQKEKIVLKVTGIFYIIRAALFFLACCLGVFYLMAGTVQNEWGITETADIGLYVLVILTICLAGAFDLTVGILGVRRADCPKRSVECLVLGVLTTMVEGFSLLGAVVMAFLTVQGGTGIWGMLIVEVLNAVIAVCYLVGAVQVRRSALQPAAGQWAYPMPPQV
;
A
#
# COMPACT_ATOMS: atom_id res chain seq x y z
N MET A 1 -7.62 21.82 -6.30
CA MET A 1 -6.75 21.14 -7.28
C MET A 1 -5.30 20.92 -6.83
N GLN A 2 -4.48 21.94 -6.54
CA GLN A 2 -3.03 21.73 -6.30
C GLN A 2 -2.73 20.90 -5.04
N LYS A 3 -3.48 21.11 -3.95
CA LYS A 3 -3.37 20.33 -2.69
C LYS A 3 -3.73 18.86 -2.87
N GLU A 4 -4.77 18.55 -3.65
CA GLU A 4 -5.23 17.16 -3.92
C GLU A 4 -4.17 16.34 -4.67
N LYS A 5 -3.53 16.96 -5.67
CA LYS A 5 -2.44 16.33 -6.42
C LYS A 5 -1.22 16.05 -5.55
N ILE A 6 -0.94 16.92 -4.58
CA ILE A 6 0.17 16.75 -3.64
C ILE A 6 -0.08 15.53 -2.74
N VAL A 7 -1.30 15.35 -2.22
CA VAL A 7 -1.63 14.20 -1.35
C VAL A 7 -1.45 12.87 -2.10
N LEU A 8 -1.92 12.76 -3.35
CA LEU A 8 -1.76 11.52 -4.14
C LEU A 8 -0.29 11.26 -4.50
N LYS A 9 0.49 12.31 -4.81
CA LYS A 9 1.92 12.18 -5.09
C LYS A 9 2.71 11.75 -3.84
N VAL A 10 2.44 12.38 -2.70
CA VAL A 10 3.12 12.09 -1.44
C VAL A 10 2.80 10.66 -0.98
N THR A 11 1.54 10.26 -1.01
CA THR A 11 1.14 8.87 -0.69
C THR A 11 1.73 7.86 -1.66
N GLY A 12 1.76 8.16 -2.96
CA GLY A 12 2.44 7.32 -3.95
C GLY A 12 3.94 7.16 -3.70
N ILE A 13 4.63 8.22 -3.25
CA ILE A 13 6.04 8.15 -2.84
C ILE A 13 6.21 7.26 -1.60
N PHE A 14 5.32 7.38 -0.60
CA PHE A 14 5.35 6.49 0.57
C PHE A 14 5.21 5.02 0.18
N TYR A 15 4.34 4.68 -0.78
CA TYR A 15 4.23 3.32 -1.30
C TYR A 15 5.50 2.83 -2.00
N ILE A 16 6.21 3.70 -2.73
CA ILE A 16 7.50 3.35 -3.35
C ILE A 16 8.57 3.09 -2.27
N ILE A 17 8.64 3.94 -1.24
CA ILE A 17 9.57 3.75 -0.12
C ILE A 17 9.26 2.46 0.63
N ARG A 18 7.98 2.19 0.90
CA ARG A 18 7.52 0.95 1.52
C ARG A 18 7.92 -0.25 0.69
N ALA A 19 7.65 -0.25 -0.62
CA ALA A 19 8.07 -1.33 -1.51
C ALA A 19 9.59 -1.58 -1.42
N ALA A 20 10.40 -0.52 -1.40
CA ALA A 20 11.86 -0.65 -1.24
C ALA A 20 12.26 -1.30 0.10
N LEU A 21 11.58 -0.96 1.20
CA LEU A 21 11.78 -1.61 2.50
C LEU A 21 11.36 -3.08 2.48
N PHE A 22 10.26 -3.42 1.81
CA PHE A 22 9.81 -4.81 1.63
C PHE A 22 10.84 -5.62 0.83
N PHE A 23 11.37 -5.06 -0.27
CA PHE A 23 12.45 -5.72 -1.02
C PHE A 23 13.73 -5.90 -0.19
N LEU A 24 14.08 -4.91 0.63
CA LEU A 24 15.23 -5.01 1.53
C LEU A 24 15.01 -6.09 2.60
N ALA A 25 13.81 -6.20 3.16
CA ALA A 25 13.43 -7.26 4.08
C ALA A 25 13.45 -8.63 3.41
N CYS A 26 13.01 -8.75 2.15
CA CYS A 26 13.14 -9.98 1.37
C CYS A 26 14.61 -10.37 1.17
N CYS A 27 15.48 -9.42 0.81
CA CYS A 27 16.90 -9.67 0.68
C CYS A 27 17.49 -10.19 2.01
N LEU A 28 17.20 -9.53 3.14
CA LEU A 28 17.64 -9.98 4.46
C LEU A 28 17.07 -11.36 4.82
N GLY A 29 15.80 -11.63 4.52
CA GLY A 29 15.15 -12.92 4.74
C GLY A 29 15.82 -14.05 3.95
N VAL A 30 16.18 -13.81 2.69
CA VAL A 30 16.94 -14.75 1.86
C VAL A 30 18.36 -14.97 2.42
N PHE A 31 19.04 -13.91 2.87
CA PHE A 31 20.35 -14.03 3.52
C PHE A 31 20.28 -14.88 4.79
N TYR A 32 19.26 -14.69 5.63
CA TYR A 32 19.03 -15.52 6.82
C TYR A 32 18.72 -16.97 6.46
N LEU A 33 17.96 -17.20 5.39
CA LEU A 33 17.69 -18.55 4.89
C LEU A 33 19.00 -19.24 4.46
N MET A 34 19.85 -18.53 3.71
CA MET A 34 21.15 -19.06 3.29
C MET A 34 22.11 -19.28 4.46
N ALA A 35 22.16 -18.37 5.43
CA ALA A 35 22.96 -18.52 6.65
C ALA A 35 22.48 -19.69 7.54
N GLY A 36 21.16 -19.89 7.64
CA GLY A 36 20.55 -21.02 8.33
C GLY A 36 20.79 -22.35 7.62
N THR A 37 20.79 -22.38 6.28
CA THR A 37 21.19 -23.58 5.54
C THR A 37 22.66 -23.96 5.73
N VAL A 38 23.54 -23.00 6.03
CA VAL A 38 24.96 -23.27 6.37
C VAL A 38 25.10 -23.85 7.78
N GLN A 39 24.21 -23.53 8.73
CA GLN A 39 24.18 -24.18 10.05
C GLN A 39 23.61 -25.61 10.01
N ASN A 40 22.80 -25.96 9.00
CA ASN A 40 22.21 -27.29 8.87
C ASN A 40 23.20 -28.40 8.47
N GLU A 41 24.46 -28.08 8.14
CA GLU A 41 25.52 -29.09 8.01
C GLU A 41 25.84 -29.80 9.35
N TRP A 42 25.31 -29.32 10.48
CA TRP A 42 25.49 -29.89 11.82
C TRP A 42 24.33 -30.80 12.29
N GLY A 43 23.39 -31.16 11.40
CA GLY A 43 22.53 -32.34 11.60
C GLY A 43 21.23 -32.16 12.41
N ILE A 44 20.64 -30.95 12.46
CA ILE A 44 19.30 -30.75 13.01
C ILE A 44 18.31 -30.55 11.87
N THR A 45 17.51 -31.57 11.59
CA THR A 45 16.51 -31.58 10.51
C THR A 45 15.18 -30.97 10.95
N GLU A 46 14.97 -29.68 10.67
CA GLU A 46 13.64 -29.07 10.54
C GLU A 46 13.40 -28.67 9.08
N THR A 47 13.14 -29.67 8.23
CA THR A 47 12.89 -29.47 6.80
C THR A 47 11.49 -28.92 6.49
N ALA A 48 10.57 -28.94 7.46
CA ALA A 48 9.21 -28.44 7.30
C ALA A 48 9.12 -26.90 7.26
N ASP A 49 10.06 -26.18 7.89
CA ASP A 49 9.98 -24.73 8.00
C ASP A 49 10.52 -23.98 6.79
N ILE A 50 11.49 -24.55 6.05
CA ILE A 50 12.08 -23.90 4.87
C ILE A 50 11.01 -23.60 3.81
N GLY A 51 10.06 -24.52 3.60
CA GLY A 51 8.94 -24.32 2.67
C GLY A 51 8.02 -23.17 3.08
N LEU A 52 7.74 -23.05 4.38
CA LEU A 52 6.94 -21.94 4.93
C LEU A 52 7.68 -20.61 4.80
N TYR A 53 8.98 -20.57 5.08
CA TYR A 53 9.80 -19.37 4.91
C TYR A 53 9.87 -18.90 3.45
N VAL A 54 10.04 -19.83 2.50
CA VAL A 54 10.03 -19.51 1.06
C VAL A 54 8.67 -18.94 0.66
N LEU A 55 7.57 -19.53 1.15
CA LEU A 55 6.23 -19.04 0.87
C LEU A 55 5.99 -17.63 1.46
N VAL A 56 6.47 -17.36 2.67
CA VAL A 56 6.41 -16.04 3.31
C VAL A 56 7.25 -15.01 2.56
N ILE A 57 8.48 -15.34 2.14
CA ILE A 57 9.32 -14.43 1.34
C ILE A 57 8.64 -14.12 0.01
N LEU A 58 8.01 -15.12 -0.62
CA LEU A 58 7.33 -14.96 -1.91
C LEU A 58 6.08 -14.08 -1.79
N THR A 59 5.29 -14.21 -0.71
CA THR A 59 4.15 -13.33 -0.46
C THR A 59 4.59 -11.89 -0.15
N ILE A 60 5.67 -11.70 0.62
CA ILE A 60 6.25 -10.36 0.89
C ILE A 60 6.76 -9.72 -0.42
N CYS A 61 7.39 -10.48 -1.31
CA CYS A 61 7.79 -10.02 -2.64
C CYS A 61 6.60 -9.57 -3.49
N LEU A 62 5.53 -10.36 -3.51
CA LEU A 62 4.30 -10.01 -4.25
C LEU A 62 3.64 -8.75 -3.69
N ALA A 63 3.58 -8.62 -2.36
CA ALA A 63 3.09 -7.42 -1.69
C ALA A 63 3.95 -6.19 -2.05
N GLY A 64 5.28 -6.32 -2.01
CA GLY A 64 6.19 -5.23 -2.41
C GLY A 64 6.05 -4.82 -3.88
N ALA A 65 5.86 -5.78 -4.79
CA ALA A 65 5.60 -5.49 -6.20
C ALA A 65 4.26 -4.78 -6.43
N PHE A 66 3.23 -5.15 -5.67
CA PHE A 66 1.93 -4.49 -5.69
C PHE A 66 2.03 -3.04 -5.19
N ASP A 67 2.67 -2.81 -4.04
CA ASP A 67 2.91 -1.47 -3.49
C ASP A 67 3.71 -0.58 -4.44
N LEU A 68 4.73 -1.12 -5.09
CA LEU A 68 5.51 -0.40 -6.10
C LEU A 68 4.63 0.03 -7.28
N THR A 69 3.75 -0.86 -7.73
CA THR A 69 2.83 -0.61 -8.85
C THR A 69 1.83 0.48 -8.50
N VAL A 70 1.21 0.40 -7.31
CA VAL A 70 0.29 1.43 -6.77
C VAL A 70 1.01 2.77 -6.62
N GLY A 71 2.23 2.76 -6.10
CA GLY A 71 3.05 3.95 -5.90
C GLY A 71 3.41 4.65 -7.22
N ILE A 72 3.96 3.91 -8.19
CA ILE A 72 4.30 4.46 -9.52
C ILE A 72 3.07 4.98 -10.24
N LEU A 73 1.96 4.23 -10.23
CA LEU A 73 0.72 4.65 -10.87
C LEU A 73 0.11 5.87 -10.17
N GLY A 74 0.16 5.91 -8.84
CA GLY A 74 -0.30 7.06 -8.05
C GLY A 74 0.45 8.34 -8.36
N VAL A 75 1.79 8.27 -8.41
CA VAL A 75 2.64 9.44 -8.73
C VAL A 75 2.43 9.89 -10.18
N ARG A 76 2.45 8.94 -11.15
CA ARG A 76 2.34 9.28 -12.59
C ARG A 76 0.96 9.79 -12.98
N ARG A 77 -0.10 9.30 -12.34
CA ARG A 77 -1.48 9.61 -12.73
C ARG A 77 -2.13 10.73 -11.90
N ALA A 78 -1.46 11.23 -10.87
CA ALA A 78 -1.90 12.41 -10.12
C ALA A 78 -2.18 13.62 -11.01
N ASP A 79 -1.51 13.71 -12.17
CA ASP A 79 -1.68 14.81 -13.13
C ASP A 79 -2.68 14.51 -14.26
N CYS A 80 -3.21 13.28 -14.37
CA CYS A 80 -4.05 12.83 -15.47
C CYS A 80 -5.50 12.45 -15.03
N PRO A 81 -6.47 13.37 -15.09
CA PRO A 81 -7.84 13.13 -14.62
C PRO A 81 -8.59 12.03 -15.41
N LYS A 82 -8.25 11.83 -16.69
CA LYS A 82 -8.85 10.79 -17.55
C LYS A 82 -8.56 9.35 -17.08
N ARG A 83 -7.54 9.15 -16.25
CA ARG A 83 -7.12 7.85 -15.71
C ARG A 83 -7.37 7.70 -14.20
N SER A 84 -8.18 8.59 -13.63
CA SER A 84 -8.54 8.62 -12.20
C SER A 84 -9.29 7.38 -11.71
N VAL A 85 -10.00 6.68 -12.60
CA VAL A 85 -10.72 5.44 -12.28
C VAL A 85 -9.75 4.34 -11.83
N GLU A 86 -8.62 4.18 -12.51
CA GLU A 86 -7.63 3.15 -12.16
C GLU A 86 -6.96 3.46 -10.81
N CYS A 87 -6.68 4.73 -10.49
CA CYS A 87 -6.17 5.11 -9.17
C CYS A 87 -7.20 4.88 -8.06
N LEU A 88 -8.49 5.06 -8.34
CA LEU A 88 -9.56 4.80 -7.38
C LEU A 88 -9.71 3.29 -7.13
N VAL A 89 -9.67 2.46 -8.18
CA VAL A 89 -9.70 1.00 -8.05
C VAL A 89 -8.49 0.50 -7.26
N LEU A 90 -7.29 1.00 -7.56
CA LEU A 90 -6.08 0.67 -6.80
C LEU A 90 -6.17 1.13 -5.34
N GLY A 91 -6.74 2.31 -5.08
CA GLY A 91 -6.93 2.81 -3.72
C GLY A 91 -7.93 1.99 -2.92
N VAL A 92 -8.99 1.48 -3.55
CA VAL A 92 -9.95 0.56 -2.90
C VAL A 92 -9.28 -0.78 -2.62
N LEU A 93 -8.54 -1.33 -3.58
CA LEU A 93 -7.78 -2.57 -3.39
C LEU A 93 -6.78 -2.47 -2.24
N THR A 94 -6.00 -1.38 -2.18
CA THR A 94 -5.02 -1.18 -1.10
C THR A 94 -5.71 -1.04 0.25
N THR A 95 -6.79 -0.26 0.36
CA THR A 95 -7.53 -0.18 1.63
C THR A 95 -8.14 -1.52 2.05
N MET A 96 -8.61 -2.34 1.11
CA MET A 96 -9.07 -3.69 1.44
C MET A 96 -7.91 -4.57 1.93
N VAL A 97 -6.78 -4.58 1.23
CA VAL A 97 -5.60 -5.39 1.61
C VAL A 97 -5.07 -4.98 2.97
N GLU A 98 -4.85 -3.69 3.23
CA GLU A 98 -4.40 -3.20 4.54
C GLU A 98 -5.47 -3.43 5.63
N GLY A 99 -6.76 -3.32 5.29
CA GLY A 99 -7.85 -3.60 6.22
C GLY A 99 -7.88 -5.07 6.66
N PHE A 100 -7.68 -6.01 5.74
CA PHE A 100 -7.53 -7.42 6.06
C PHE A 100 -6.24 -7.72 6.83
N SER A 101 -5.13 -7.06 6.48
CA SER A 101 -3.85 -7.16 7.20
C SER A 101 -4.00 -6.73 8.66
N LEU A 102 -4.62 -5.57 8.90
CA LEU A 102 -4.89 -5.04 10.22
C LEU A 102 -5.80 -5.98 11.03
N LEU A 103 -6.87 -6.50 10.42
CA LEU A 103 -7.73 -7.51 11.07
C LEU A 103 -6.95 -8.76 11.45
N GLY A 104 -6.09 -9.26 10.56
CA GLY A 104 -5.22 -10.39 10.82
C GLY A 104 -4.25 -10.12 11.97
N ALA A 105 -3.60 -8.96 11.98
CA ALA A 105 -2.70 -8.54 13.05
C ALA A 105 -3.42 -8.43 14.42
N VAL A 106 -4.65 -7.90 14.43
CA VAL A 106 -5.49 -7.83 15.63
C VAL A 106 -5.86 -9.24 16.13
N VAL A 107 -6.31 -10.13 15.24
CA VAL A 107 -6.63 -11.52 15.60
C VAL A 107 -5.40 -12.24 16.15
N MET A 108 -4.24 -12.09 15.51
CA MET A 108 -2.99 -12.67 15.99
C MET A 108 -2.61 -12.13 17.37
N ALA A 109 -2.73 -10.81 17.58
CA ALA A 109 -2.49 -10.19 18.87
C ALA A 109 -3.40 -10.74 20.00
N PHE A 110 -4.65 -11.08 19.68
CA PHE A 110 -5.57 -11.72 20.65
C PHE A 110 -5.23 -13.19 20.93
N LEU A 111 -4.75 -13.93 19.92
CA LEU A 111 -4.39 -15.33 20.05
C LEU A 111 -3.02 -15.52 20.76
N THR A 112 -2.09 -14.59 20.57
CA THR A 112 -0.76 -14.61 21.20
C THR A 112 -0.78 -13.81 22.52
N VAL A 113 -1.51 -14.33 23.53
CA VAL A 113 -1.64 -13.70 24.86
C VAL A 113 -0.30 -13.56 25.61
N GLN A 114 0.78 -14.19 25.13
CA GLN A 114 2.10 -14.07 25.75
C GLN A 114 2.91 -12.89 25.18
N GLY A 115 2.78 -11.76 25.88
CA GLY A 115 3.89 -10.85 26.23
C GLY A 115 4.76 -10.31 25.10
N GLY A 116 4.64 -9.02 24.83
CA GLY A 116 5.78 -8.28 24.30
C GLY A 116 5.43 -6.99 23.59
N THR A 117 6.24 -5.98 23.84
CA THR A 117 6.34 -4.70 23.11
C THR A 117 6.37 -4.85 21.58
N GLY A 118 6.70 -6.04 21.05
CA GLY A 118 6.69 -6.35 19.62
C GLY A 118 5.30 -6.35 18.96
N ILE A 119 4.26 -6.81 19.65
CA ILE A 119 2.88 -6.85 19.09
C ILE A 119 2.34 -5.43 18.90
N TRP A 120 2.56 -4.56 19.89
CA TRP A 120 2.17 -3.14 19.81
C TRP A 120 2.94 -2.39 18.73
N GLY A 121 4.23 -2.70 18.54
CA GLY A 121 5.03 -2.17 17.44
C GLY A 121 4.46 -2.55 16.07
N MET A 122 4.08 -3.81 15.88
CA MET A 122 3.43 -4.26 14.63
C MET A 122 2.07 -3.57 14.43
N LEU A 123 1.24 -3.46 15.48
CA LEU A 123 -0.06 -2.81 15.40
C LEU A 123 0.04 -1.33 15.00
N ILE A 124 1.04 -0.60 15.52
CA ILE A 124 1.28 0.81 15.14
C ILE A 124 1.64 0.92 13.65
N VAL A 125 2.48 0.00 13.15
CA VAL A 125 2.87 -0.03 11.72
C VAL A 125 1.66 -0.34 10.83
N GLU A 126 0.83 -1.32 11.21
CA GLU A 126 -0.38 -1.67 10.46
C GLU A 126 -1.41 -0.54 10.45
N VAL A 127 -1.59 0.15 11.58
CA VAL A 127 -2.46 1.33 11.66
C VAL A 127 -1.94 2.46 10.75
N LEU A 128 -0.63 2.71 10.76
CA LEU A 128 -0.03 3.71 9.88
C LEU A 128 -0.22 3.34 8.40
N ASN A 129 -0.05 2.07 8.04
CA ASN A 129 -0.29 1.56 6.68
C ASN A 129 -1.74 1.76 6.25
N ALA A 130 -2.70 1.45 7.12
CA ALA A 130 -4.12 1.68 6.87
C ALA A 130 -4.42 3.17 6.67
N VAL A 131 -3.82 4.07 7.47
CA VAL A 131 -3.96 5.53 7.30
C VAL A 131 -3.39 5.99 5.96
N ILE A 132 -2.24 5.47 5.53
CA ILE A 132 -1.65 5.80 4.21
C ILE A 132 -2.58 5.33 3.08
N ALA A 133 -3.17 4.13 3.19
CA ALA A 133 -4.11 3.62 2.21
C ALA A 133 -5.38 4.47 2.11
N VAL A 134 -5.95 4.87 3.26
CA VAL A 134 -7.09 5.79 3.30
C VAL A 134 -6.72 7.14 2.70
N CYS A 135 -5.55 7.70 3.03
CA CYS A 135 -5.08 8.95 2.43
C CYS A 135 -4.95 8.85 0.90
N TYR A 136 -4.45 7.73 0.38
CA TYR A 136 -4.36 7.48 -1.05
C TYR A 136 -5.75 7.40 -1.71
N LEU A 137 -6.68 6.65 -1.10
CA LEU A 137 -8.06 6.54 -1.58
C LEU A 137 -8.77 7.90 -1.59
N VAL A 138 -8.64 8.66 -0.49
CA VAL A 138 -9.22 10.01 -0.39
C VAL A 138 -8.63 10.94 -1.46
N GLY A 139 -7.31 10.89 -1.68
CA GLY A 139 -6.66 11.63 -2.77
C GLY A 139 -7.21 11.24 -4.14
N ALA A 140 -7.40 9.94 -4.40
CA ALA A 140 -7.94 9.45 -5.66
C ALA A 140 -9.41 9.86 -5.88
N VAL A 141 -10.23 9.82 -4.83
CA VAL A 141 -11.63 10.27 -4.85
C VAL A 141 -11.72 11.78 -5.12
N GLN A 142 -10.86 12.57 -4.47
CA GLN A 142 -10.83 14.03 -4.67
C GLN A 142 -10.43 14.39 -6.10
N VAL A 143 -9.36 13.78 -6.64
CA VAL A 143 -8.95 14.00 -8.03
C VAL A 143 -10.07 13.63 -9.02
N ARG A 144 -10.81 12.56 -8.76
CA ARG A 144 -11.97 12.16 -9.59
C ARG A 144 -13.13 13.14 -9.49
N ARG A 145 -13.49 13.62 -8.29
CA ARG A 145 -14.55 14.63 -8.11
C ARG A 145 -14.21 15.93 -8.84
N SER A 146 -12.97 16.40 -8.73
CA SER A 146 -12.47 17.58 -9.43
C SER A 146 -12.45 17.41 -10.96
N ALA A 147 -12.33 16.17 -11.46
CA ALA A 147 -12.42 15.86 -12.88
C ALA A 147 -13.88 15.77 -13.40
N LEU A 148 -14.82 15.39 -12.53
CA LEU A 148 -16.24 15.22 -12.86
C LEU A 148 -17.10 16.43 -12.55
N GLN A 149 -16.58 17.44 -11.84
CA GLN A 149 -17.17 18.77 -11.78
C GLN A 149 -16.68 19.57 -12.99
N PRO A 150 -17.40 19.59 -14.14
CA PRO A 150 -17.17 20.64 -15.11
C PRO A 150 -17.39 21.96 -14.39
N ALA A 151 -16.57 22.97 -14.70
CA ALA A 151 -16.69 24.31 -14.15
C ALA A 151 -18.18 24.72 -14.11
N ALA A 152 -18.74 24.81 -12.90
CA ALA A 152 -20.12 25.24 -12.67
C ALA A 152 -20.39 26.70 -13.09
N GLY A 153 -19.48 27.31 -13.87
CA GLY A 153 -19.60 28.63 -14.47
C GLY A 153 -19.36 28.67 -15.99
N GLN A 154 -19.17 27.54 -16.69
CA GLN A 154 -19.01 27.53 -18.16
C GLN A 154 -20.31 27.26 -18.95
N TRP A 155 -21.43 27.03 -18.26
CA TRP A 155 -22.77 26.98 -18.85
C TRP A 155 -23.52 28.31 -18.67
N ALA A 156 -22.81 29.44 -18.53
CA ALA A 156 -23.41 30.74 -18.74
C ALA A 156 -23.75 30.84 -20.23
N TYR A 157 -24.97 30.43 -20.57
CA TYR A 157 -25.56 30.68 -21.88
C TYR A 157 -25.32 32.15 -22.24
N PRO A 158 -24.81 32.47 -23.44
CA PRO A 158 -24.80 33.85 -23.90
C PRO A 158 -26.27 34.29 -23.95
N MET A 159 -26.66 35.22 -23.08
CA MET A 159 -27.96 35.87 -23.21
C MET A 159 -27.98 36.54 -24.58
N PRO A 160 -28.98 36.27 -25.44
CA PRO A 160 -29.12 37.03 -26.67
C PRO A 160 -29.30 38.51 -26.32
N PRO A 161 -28.73 39.44 -27.10
CA PRO A 161 -28.88 40.87 -26.86
C PRO A 161 -30.38 41.19 -26.86
N GLN A 162 -30.84 41.81 -25.76
CA GLN A 162 -32.19 42.37 -25.71
C GLN A 162 -32.24 43.53 -26.70
N VAL A 163 -33.07 43.39 -27.74
CA VAL A 163 -33.40 44.43 -28.72
C VAL A 163 -34.56 45.25 -28.19
#